data_AF-A0A6N6RIX5-F1
#
_entry.id   AF-A0A6N6RIX5-F1
#
_cell.length_a   1.000
_cell.length_b   1.000
_cell.length_c   1.000
_cell.angle_alpha   90.00
_cell.angle_beta   90.00
_cell.angle_gamma   90.00
#
_symmetry.space_group_name_H-M   'P 1'
#
loop_
_entity.id
_entity.type
_entity.pdbx_description
1 polymer ?
#
loop_
_entity_poly.entity_id
_entity_poly.type
_entity_poly.pdbx_seq_one_letter_code
_entity_poly.pdbx_strand_id
1 'polypeptide(L)'
;MARLKLSISEAFNILGLPYGATLKEIKSRYRELAKEWHPDSSSKPNSEQRFSQIAMAHERLVAWDRQGRPEPAKANFINLRKKAQEEEEKKRKAELRRQELIRKIKQKKEKQDREQARQYKLAAAIIMTLIFIYLGIVEAYDAYRDYKINSNPVETIATITHQEHYEVHFEFYVGEEVFYGSERVEHVRNHNRSDNGMPVLDGDSFILRYNAEDCDYHEIDFFRPSDRTIERYLDQTQLRLMVLFDDSFEALPSIEKADKSRCVARQIMEAYGFDGMASLAYSNESILENSMNNSIEYGELIQEERFSKCFEYCNVKIPKAIAGK
;
A
#
# COMPACT_ATOMS: atom_id res chain seq x y z
N MET A 1 -55.07 76.32 -33.05
CA MET A 1 -56.31 75.80 -32.41
C MET A 1 -56.18 74.29 -32.27
N ALA A 2 -56.44 73.77 -31.08
CA ALA A 2 -56.10 72.42 -30.63
C ALA A 2 -56.87 71.31 -31.37
N ARG A 3 -56.17 70.44 -32.12
CA ARG A 3 -56.72 69.12 -32.50
C ARG A 3 -56.64 68.21 -31.27
N LEU A 4 -57.75 68.06 -30.56
CA LEU A 4 -57.96 67.11 -29.47
C LEU A 4 -57.42 65.71 -29.87
N LYS A 5 -56.46 65.17 -29.10
CA LYS A 5 -55.89 63.83 -29.30
C LYS A 5 -56.86 62.77 -28.79
N LEU A 6 -57.70 62.25 -29.68
CA LEU A 6 -58.56 61.10 -29.41
C LEU A 6 -57.74 59.84 -29.06
N SER A 7 -58.07 59.14 -27.96
CA SER A 7 -57.42 57.86 -27.63
C SER A 7 -57.90 56.73 -28.54
N ILE A 8 -57.14 55.62 -28.65
CA ILE A 8 -57.51 54.48 -29.50
C ILE A 8 -58.82 53.83 -29.04
N SER A 9 -59.01 53.72 -27.72
CA SER A 9 -60.23 53.13 -27.15
C SER A 9 -61.46 54.00 -27.44
N GLU A 10 -61.35 55.32 -27.26
CA GLU A 10 -62.43 56.25 -27.58
C GLU A 10 -62.76 56.27 -29.07
N ALA A 11 -61.76 56.15 -29.95
CA ALA A 11 -61.98 56.09 -31.40
C ALA A 11 -62.77 54.84 -31.81
N PHE A 12 -62.50 53.68 -31.21
CA PHE A 12 -63.29 52.46 -31.42
C PHE A 12 -64.74 52.63 -30.92
N ASN A 13 -64.92 53.23 -29.75
CA ASN A 13 -66.25 53.49 -29.18
C ASN A 13 -67.08 54.45 -30.05
N ILE A 14 -66.46 55.50 -30.63
CA ILE A 14 -67.16 56.45 -31.51
C ILE A 14 -67.64 55.78 -32.80
N LEU A 15 -66.88 54.81 -33.34
CA LEU A 15 -67.33 54.00 -34.49
C LEU A 15 -68.23 52.82 -34.08
N GLY A 16 -68.41 52.57 -32.77
CA GLY A 16 -69.19 51.46 -32.25
C GLY A 16 -68.57 50.09 -32.54
N LEU A 17 -67.24 49.99 -32.57
CA LEU A 17 -66.49 48.76 -32.86
C LEU A 17 -65.76 48.26 -31.61
N PRO A 18 -65.55 46.93 -31.44
CA PRO A 18 -64.74 46.39 -30.36
C PRO A 18 -63.26 46.78 -30.53
N TYR A 19 -62.55 46.91 -29.40
CA TYR A 19 -61.11 47.19 -29.39
C TYR A 19 -60.35 46.10 -30.14
N GLY A 20 -59.63 46.46 -31.20
CA GLY A 20 -58.90 45.51 -32.05
C GLY A 20 -59.58 45.12 -33.37
N ALA A 21 -60.73 45.72 -33.70
CA ALA A 21 -61.38 45.52 -35.00
C ALA A 21 -60.42 45.73 -36.18
N THR A 22 -60.62 44.95 -37.24
CA THR A 22 -59.78 44.94 -38.43
C THR A 22 -59.90 46.26 -39.21
N LEU A 23 -58.87 46.61 -39.99
CA LEU A 23 -58.91 47.81 -40.83
C LEU A 23 -60.11 47.78 -41.81
N LYS A 24 -60.52 46.59 -42.26
CA LYS A 24 -61.67 46.39 -43.13
C LYS A 24 -62.97 46.76 -42.42
N GLU A 25 -63.16 46.32 -41.18
CA GLU A 25 -64.33 46.64 -40.35
C GLU A 25 -64.39 48.14 -40.02
N ILE A 26 -63.25 48.74 -39.66
CA ILE A 26 -63.13 50.19 -39.41
C ILE A 26 -63.57 51.00 -40.63
N LYS A 27 -63.08 50.65 -41.83
CA LYS A 27 -63.45 51.34 -43.08
C LYS A 27 -64.88 51.11 -43.51
N SER A 28 -65.46 49.94 -43.21
CA SER A 28 -66.87 49.65 -43.52
C SER A 28 -67.77 50.49 -42.63
N ARG A 29 -67.51 50.48 -41.32
CA ARG A 29 -68.34 51.16 -40.34
C ARG A 29 -68.26 52.68 -40.46
N TYR A 30 -67.08 53.20 -40.79
CA TYR A 30 -66.93 54.61 -41.15
C TYR A 30 -67.81 54.99 -42.35
N ARG A 31 -67.85 54.19 -43.41
CA ARG A 31 -68.67 54.49 -44.60
C ARG A 31 -70.17 54.48 -44.30
N GLU A 32 -70.63 53.54 -43.48
CA GLU A 32 -72.01 53.49 -43.02
C GLU A 32 -72.39 54.74 -42.21
N LEU A 33 -71.58 55.07 -41.20
CA LEU A 33 -71.79 56.24 -40.34
C LEU A 33 -71.64 57.56 -41.12
N ALA A 34 -70.70 57.62 -42.07
CA ALA A 34 -70.51 58.78 -42.94
C ALA A 34 -71.73 59.02 -43.84
N LYS A 35 -72.35 57.96 -44.35
CA LYS A 35 -73.59 58.05 -45.14
C LYS A 35 -74.79 58.47 -44.28
N GLU A 36 -74.85 58.00 -43.03
CA GLU A 36 -75.93 58.31 -42.10
C GLU A 36 -75.85 59.74 -41.55
N TRP A 37 -74.64 60.27 -41.34
CA TRP A 37 -74.39 61.55 -40.68
C TRP A 37 -73.80 62.62 -41.62
N HIS A 38 -73.84 62.43 -42.95
CA HIS A 38 -73.31 63.41 -43.91
C HIS A 38 -74.05 64.75 -43.78
N PRO A 39 -73.34 65.89 -43.68
CA PRO A 39 -73.98 67.19 -43.48
C PRO A 39 -74.94 67.57 -44.62
N ASP A 40 -74.65 67.15 -45.86
CA ASP A 40 -75.51 67.46 -47.03
C ASP A 40 -76.75 66.58 -47.18
N SER A 41 -76.79 65.39 -46.57
CA SER A 41 -77.87 64.41 -46.81
C SER A 41 -78.68 64.03 -45.57
N SER A 42 -78.33 64.54 -44.39
CA SER A 42 -79.01 64.19 -43.14
C SER A 42 -79.73 65.40 -42.52
N SER A 43 -81.01 65.22 -42.17
CA SER A 43 -81.84 66.25 -41.53
C SER A 43 -81.71 66.25 -39.99
N LYS A 44 -80.69 65.57 -39.44
CA LYS A 44 -80.52 65.38 -37.99
C LYS A 44 -79.82 66.60 -37.36
N PRO A 45 -80.25 67.07 -36.17
CA PRO A 45 -79.53 68.10 -35.43
C PRO A 45 -78.09 67.65 -35.14
N ASN A 46 -77.12 68.55 -35.30
CA ASN A 46 -75.69 68.31 -35.03
C ASN A 46 -75.00 67.26 -35.94
N SER A 47 -75.49 67.04 -37.16
CA SER A 47 -74.90 66.12 -38.14
C SER A 47 -73.42 66.42 -38.43
N GLU A 48 -73.07 67.69 -38.60
CA GLU A 48 -71.69 68.15 -38.84
C GLU A 48 -70.72 67.81 -37.69
N GLN A 49 -71.13 68.06 -36.44
CA GLN A 49 -70.30 67.75 -35.26
C GLN A 49 -70.08 66.23 -35.12
N ARG A 50 -71.13 65.42 -35.35
CA ARG A 50 -71.03 63.96 -35.31
C ARG A 50 -70.14 63.41 -36.43
N PHE A 51 -70.30 63.92 -37.64
CA PHE A 51 -69.46 63.53 -38.78
C PHE A 51 -67.98 63.83 -38.53
N SER A 52 -67.67 65.00 -37.96
CA SER A 52 -66.31 65.38 -37.59
C SER A 52 -65.69 64.41 -36.58
N GLN A 53 -66.44 64.02 -35.53
CA GLN A 53 -65.99 63.02 -34.55
C GLN A 53 -65.75 61.64 -35.19
N ILE A 54 -66.64 61.21 -36.10
CA ILE A 54 -66.52 59.94 -36.84
C ILE A 54 -65.29 59.96 -37.76
N ALA A 55 -65.04 61.06 -38.47
CA ALA A 55 -63.87 61.23 -39.34
C ALA A 55 -62.56 61.24 -38.54
N MET A 56 -62.51 61.95 -37.42
CA MET A 56 -61.37 61.95 -36.51
C MET A 56 -61.09 60.56 -35.92
N ALA A 57 -62.13 59.83 -35.54
CA ALA A 57 -62.01 58.46 -35.04
C ALA A 57 -61.46 57.51 -36.10
N HIS A 58 -61.96 57.59 -37.34
CA HIS A 58 -61.46 56.79 -38.45
C HIS A 58 -59.99 57.10 -38.77
N GLU A 59 -59.61 58.37 -38.90
CA GLU A 59 -58.22 58.77 -39.17
C GLU A 59 -57.26 58.26 -38.08
N ARG A 60 -57.68 58.35 -36.81
CA ARG A 60 -56.88 57.89 -35.67
C ARG A 60 -56.64 56.38 -35.68
N LEU A 61 -57.67 55.58 -35.98
CA LEU A 61 -57.57 54.12 -36.03
C LEU A 61 -56.77 53.64 -37.25
N VAL A 62 -56.91 54.30 -38.40
CA VAL A 62 -56.09 54.01 -39.60
C VAL A 62 -54.61 54.31 -39.33
N ALA A 63 -54.29 55.40 -38.62
CA ALA A 63 -52.92 55.72 -38.24
C ALA A 63 -52.33 54.70 -37.25
N TRP A 64 -53.12 54.22 -36.29
CA TRP A 64 -52.71 53.19 -35.32
C TRP A 64 -52.40 51.84 -35.99
N ASP A 65 -53.20 51.44 -36.98
CA ASP A 65 -52.97 50.23 -37.76
C ASP A 65 -51.68 50.30 -38.60
N ARG A 66 -51.41 51.45 -39.23
CA ARG A 66 -50.19 51.70 -40.03
C ARG A 66 -48.91 51.70 -39.19
N GLN A 67 -48.97 52.12 -37.93
CA GLN A 67 -47.80 52.17 -37.03
C GLN A 67 -47.37 50.79 -36.51
N GLY A 68 -48.09 49.72 -36.87
CA GLY A 68 -47.89 48.40 -36.32
C GLY A 68 -48.61 48.30 -34.98
N ARG A 69 -49.69 47.52 -34.93
CA ARG A 69 -50.38 47.23 -33.68
C ARG A 69 -49.37 46.61 -32.71
N PRO A 70 -49.26 47.06 -31.44
CA PRO A 70 -48.41 46.38 -30.47
C PRO A 70 -48.85 44.92 -30.40
N GLU A 71 -47.93 43.98 -30.59
CA GLU A 71 -48.25 42.58 -30.36
C GLU A 71 -48.84 42.42 -28.96
N PRO A 72 -49.93 41.67 -28.79
CA PRO A 72 -50.48 41.44 -27.46
C PRO A 72 -49.36 40.81 -26.60
N ALA A 73 -49.09 41.38 -25.43
CA ALA A 73 -48.01 40.94 -24.53
C ALA A 73 -48.01 39.41 -24.25
N LYS A 74 -49.17 38.77 -24.41
CA LYS A 74 -49.35 37.30 -24.36
C LYS A 74 -48.55 36.55 -25.43
N ALA A 75 -48.45 37.04 -26.67
CA ALA A 75 -47.78 36.35 -27.77
C ALA A 75 -46.25 36.28 -27.56
N ASN A 76 -45.64 37.40 -27.14
CA ASN A 76 -44.21 37.43 -26.76
C ASN A 76 -43.90 36.49 -25.60
N PHE A 77 -44.75 36.49 -24.55
CA PHE A 77 -44.57 35.61 -23.40
C PHE A 77 -44.64 34.11 -23.78
N ILE A 78 -45.54 33.73 -24.68
CA ILE A 78 -45.65 32.36 -25.20
C ILE A 78 -44.37 31.95 -25.94
N ASN A 79 -43.82 32.82 -26.80
CA ASN A 79 -42.60 32.54 -27.55
C ASN A 79 -41.36 32.42 -26.67
N LEU A 80 -41.23 33.29 -25.66
CA LEU A 80 -40.17 33.21 -24.65
C LEU A 80 -40.24 31.89 -23.86
N ARG A 81 -41.45 31.48 -23.45
CA ARG A 81 -41.65 30.22 -22.72
C ARG A 81 -41.31 28.99 -23.58
N LYS A 82 -41.67 28.99 -24.86
CA LYS A 82 -41.29 27.92 -25.80
C LYS A 82 -39.77 27.81 -25.95
N LYS A 83 -39.06 28.93 -26.13
CA LYS A 83 -37.59 28.92 -26.22
C LYS A 83 -36.92 28.40 -24.94
N ALA A 84 -37.43 28.80 -23.77
CA ALA A 84 -36.92 28.29 -22.50
C ALA A 84 -37.13 26.78 -22.36
N GLN A 85 -38.31 26.27 -22.76
CA GLN A 85 -38.60 24.82 -22.77
C GLN A 85 -37.68 24.05 -23.74
N GLU A 86 -37.44 24.58 -24.94
CA GLU A 86 -36.52 23.98 -25.92
C GLU A 86 -35.07 23.95 -25.40
N GLU A 87 -34.62 25.01 -24.72
CA GLU A 87 -33.28 25.07 -24.14
C GLU A 87 -33.13 24.10 -22.96
N GLU A 88 -34.15 24.00 -22.10
CA GLU A 88 -34.20 23.03 -21.01
C GLU A 88 -34.20 21.60 -21.53
N GLU A 89 -34.97 21.31 -22.58
CA GLU A 89 -34.98 20.00 -23.23
C GLU A 89 -33.62 19.67 -23.86
N LYS A 90 -32.94 20.65 -24.48
CA LYS A 90 -31.57 20.50 -24.98
C LYS A 90 -30.57 20.21 -23.86
N LYS A 91 -30.64 20.94 -22.74
CA LYS A 91 -29.79 20.71 -21.56
C LYS A 91 -30.03 19.30 -21.00
N ARG A 92 -31.29 18.90 -20.83
CA ARG A 92 -31.65 17.55 -20.35
C ARG A 92 -31.14 16.46 -21.28
N LYS A 93 -31.26 16.62 -22.60
CA LYS A 93 -30.70 15.69 -23.59
C LYS A 93 -29.17 15.65 -23.55
N ALA A 94 -28.49 16.79 -23.38
CA ALA A 94 -27.05 16.85 -23.26
C ALA A 94 -26.55 16.16 -21.97
N GLU A 95 -27.28 16.33 -20.86
CA GLU A 95 -26.98 15.68 -19.59
C GLU A 95 -27.17 14.17 -19.66
N LEU A 96 -28.27 13.69 -20.25
CA LEU A 96 -28.48 12.26 -20.53
C LEU A 96 -27.34 11.67 -21.37
N ARG A 97 -26.91 12.36 -22.43
CA ARG A 97 -25.76 11.95 -23.26
C ARG A 97 -24.46 11.90 -22.45
N ARG A 98 -24.23 12.88 -21.57
CA ARG A 98 -23.05 12.92 -20.68
C ARG A 98 -23.05 11.73 -19.71
N GLN A 99 -24.20 11.45 -19.08
CA GLN A 99 -24.34 10.30 -18.18
C GLN A 99 -24.12 8.98 -18.92
N GLU A 100 -24.64 8.85 -20.13
CA GLU A 100 -24.45 7.65 -20.96
C GLU A 100 -22.97 7.45 -21.35
N LEU A 101 -22.27 8.54 -21.70
CA LEU A 101 -20.83 8.50 -22.01
C LEU A 101 -20.01 8.07 -20.79
N ILE A 102 -20.28 8.65 -19.61
CA ILE A 102 -19.61 8.27 -18.35
C ILE A 102 -19.84 6.79 -18.06
N ARG A 103 -21.08 6.31 -18.23
CA ARG A 103 -21.42 4.89 -18.04
C ARG A 103 -20.63 3.99 -18.99
N LYS A 104 -20.53 4.35 -20.27
CA LYS A 104 -19.75 3.61 -21.28
C LYS A 104 -18.25 3.58 -20.95
N ILE A 105 -17.67 4.72 -20.54
CA ILE A 105 -16.26 4.80 -20.11
C ILE A 105 -16.03 3.92 -18.89
N LYS A 106 -16.88 4.00 -17.88
CA LYS A 106 -16.78 3.17 -16.66
C LYS A 106 -16.84 1.68 -17.00
N GLN A 107 -17.79 1.25 -17.83
CA GLN A 107 -17.90 -0.14 -18.28
C GLN A 107 -16.67 -0.60 -19.08
N LYS A 108 -16.12 0.26 -19.95
CA LYS A 108 -14.89 -0.06 -20.70
C LYS A 108 -13.69 -0.20 -19.77
N LYS A 109 -13.53 0.73 -18.82
CA LYS A 109 -12.47 0.69 -17.80
C LYS A 109 -12.57 -0.57 -16.94
N GLU A 110 -13.76 -0.91 -16.43
CA GLU A 110 -13.97 -2.13 -15.65
C GLU A 110 -13.69 -3.42 -16.44
N LYS A 111 -13.88 -3.43 -17.76
CA LYS A 111 -13.50 -4.56 -18.61
C LYS A 111 -11.98 -4.64 -18.75
N GLN A 112 -11.32 -3.51 -19.03
CA GLN A 112 -9.86 -3.43 -19.11
C GLN A 112 -9.18 -3.80 -17.78
N ASP A 113 -9.67 -3.27 -16.67
CA ASP A 113 -9.16 -3.57 -15.32
C ASP A 113 -9.32 -5.07 -14.99
N ARG A 114 -10.42 -5.70 -15.42
CA ARG A 114 -10.63 -7.16 -15.25
C ARG A 114 -9.67 -8.00 -16.09
N GLU A 115 -9.41 -7.60 -17.34
CA GLU A 115 -8.45 -8.27 -18.21
C GLU A 115 -7.02 -8.12 -17.66
N GLN A 116 -6.63 -6.91 -17.26
CA GLN A 116 -5.34 -6.66 -16.60
C GLN A 116 -5.22 -7.45 -15.30
N ALA A 117 -6.24 -7.47 -14.44
CA ALA A 117 -6.23 -8.25 -13.21
C ALA A 117 -6.08 -9.76 -13.46
N ARG A 118 -6.68 -10.30 -14.54
CA ARG A 118 -6.46 -11.70 -14.94
C ARG A 118 -5.01 -11.94 -15.38
N GLN A 119 -4.44 -11.03 -16.16
CA GLN A 119 -3.04 -11.12 -16.58
C GLN A 119 -2.08 -11.04 -15.39
N TYR A 120 -2.30 -10.11 -14.46
CA TYR A 120 -1.49 -10.03 -13.23
C TYR A 120 -1.64 -11.27 -12.35
N LYS A 121 -2.84 -11.82 -12.20
CA LYS A 121 -3.04 -13.08 -11.47
C LYS A 121 -2.30 -14.24 -12.12
N LEU A 122 -2.35 -14.34 -13.44
CA LEU A 122 -1.62 -15.37 -14.18
C LEU A 122 -0.11 -15.20 -14.02
N ALA A 123 0.41 -13.98 -14.18
CA ALA A 123 1.83 -13.69 -13.99
C ALA A 123 2.29 -13.99 -12.57
N ALA A 124 1.53 -13.58 -11.55
CA ALA A 124 1.81 -13.90 -10.16
C ALA A 124 1.81 -15.41 -9.91
N ALA A 125 0.86 -16.16 -10.47
CA ALA A 125 0.82 -17.62 -10.36
C ALA A 125 2.05 -18.28 -10.99
N ILE A 126 2.50 -17.80 -12.15
CA ILE A 126 3.71 -18.29 -12.82
C ILE A 126 4.93 -18.03 -11.94
N ILE A 127 5.10 -16.80 -11.44
CA ILE A 127 6.23 -16.44 -10.57
C ILE A 127 6.24 -17.31 -9.31
N MET A 128 5.09 -17.46 -8.64
CA MET A 128 4.97 -18.33 -7.47
C MET A 128 5.33 -19.78 -7.79
N THR A 129 4.89 -20.29 -8.94
CA THR A 129 5.23 -21.66 -9.38
C THR A 129 6.73 -21.82 -9.60
N LEU A 130 7.39 -20.84 -10.24
CA LEU A 130 8.83 -20.86 -10.43
C LEU A 130 9.60 -20.80 -9.10
N ILE A 131 9.12 -20.02 -8.14
CA ILE A 131 9.68 -19.98 -6.77
C ILE A 131 9.58 -21.36 -6.12
N PHE A 132 8.42 -22.02 -6.19
CA PHE A 132 8.26 -23.37 -5.63
C PHE A 132 9.12 -24.42 -6.33
N ILE A 133 9.26 -24.34 -7.66
CA ILE A 133 10.15 -25.23 -8.41
C ILE A 133 11.61 -25.00 -7.97
N TYR A 134 12.03 -23.74 -7.84
CA TYR A 134 13.38 -23.41 -7.38
C TYR A 134 13.64 -23.95 -5.97
N LEU A 135 12.73 -23.71 -5.02
CA LEU A 135 12.84 -24.26 -3.66
C LEU A 135 12.87 -25.80 -3.68
N GLY A 136 12.03 -26.44 -4.50
CA GLY A 136 12.05 -27.89 -4.64
C GLY A 136 13.35 -28.44 -5.22
N ILE A 137 14.03 -27.69 -6.10
CA ILE A 137 15.35 -28.07 -6.64
C ILE A 137 16.42 -27.96 -5.55
N VAL A 138 16.40 -26.89 -4.74
CA VAL A 138 17.36 -26.71 -3.63
C VAL A 138 17.21 -27.84 -2.62
N GLU A 139 16.00 -28.10 -2.14
CA GLU A 139 15.71 -29.19 -1.20
C GLU A 139 16.08 -30.58 -1.77
N ALA A 140 15.79 -30.82 -3.06
CA ALA A 140 16.17 -32.07 -3.71
C ALA A 140 17.70 -32.23 -3.84
N TYR A 141 18.43 -31.14 -4.05
CA TYR A 141 19.88 -31.15 -4.10
C TYR A 141 20.48 -31.45 -2.73
N ASP A 142 20.02 -30.79 -1.67
CA ASP A 142 20.50 -31.04 -0.30
C ASP A 142 20.18 -32.48 0.13
N ALA A 143 18.96 -32.96 -0.11
CA ALA A 143 18.59 -34.35 0.16
C ALA A 143 19.44 -35.36 -0.62
N TYR A 144 19.80 -35.04 -1.87
CA TYR A 144 20.69 -35.89 -2.68
C TYR A 144 22.14 -35.88 -2.16
N ARG A 145 22.65 -34.71 -1.75
CA ARG A 145 23.97 -34.56 -1.12
C ARG A 145 24.05 -35.36 0.17
N ASP A 146 23.04 -35.24 1.04
CA ASP A 146 22.95 -35.99 2.29
C ASP A 146 22.86 -37.50 2.04
N TYR A 147 22.04 -37.92 1.07
CA TYR A 147 21.99 -39.32 0.65
C TYR A 147 23.37 -39.82 0.19
N LYS A 148 24.09 -39.03 -0.61
CA LYS A 148 25.43 -39.36 -1.07
C LYS A 148 26.39 -39.53 0.10
N ILE A 149 26.49 -38.56 1.00
CA ILE A 149 27.35 -38.63 2.19
C ILE A 149 27.04 -39.88 3.03
N ASN A 150 25.75 -40.13 3.31
CA ASN A 150 25.33 -41.22 4.19
C ASN A 150 25.32 -42.61 3.55
N SER A 151 25.49 -42.72 2.23
CA SER A 151 25.50 -44.03 1.54
C SER A 151 26.77 -44.86 1.82
N ASN A 152 27.91 -44.20 2.05
CA ASN A 152 29.17 -44.85 2.43
C ASN A 152 30.04 -43.87 3.26
N PRO A 153 29.63 -43.53 4.50
CA PRO A 153 30.23 -42.44 5.26
C PRO A 153 31.56 -42.85 5.89
N VAL A 154 32.54 -41.96 5.81
CA VAL A 154 33.83 -42.02 6.52
C VAL A 154 34.03 -40.72 7.28
N GLU A 155 34.62 -40.80 8.47
CA GLU A 155 34.92 -39.64 9.31
C GLU A 155 36.40 -39.28 9.27
N THR A 156 36.67 -37.97 9.29
CA THR A 156 38.00 -37.37 9.41
C THR A 156 37.89 -36.06 10.18
N ILE A 157 38.99 -35.34 10.32
CA ILE A 157 39.01 -34.01 10.94
C ILE A 157 39.15 -32.96 9.84
N ALA A 158 38.20 -32.04 9.79
CA ALA A 158 38.34 -30.81 9.02
C ALA A 158 38.96 -29.73 9.89
N THR A 159 39.96 -29.01 9.36
CA THR A 159 40.58 -27.87 10.03
C THR A 159 40.27 -26.60 9.24
N ILE A 160 39.70 -25.60 9.91
CA ILE A 160 39.40 -24.29 9.34
C ILE A 160 40.72 -23.61 8.96
N THR A 161 40.87 -23.23 7.69
CA THR A 161 42.10 -22.63 7.16
C THR A 161 41.98 -21.12 7.03
N HIS A 162 40.81 -20.64 6.60
CA HIS A 162 40.51 -19.22 6.44
C HIS A 162 39.00 -18.98 6.42
N GLN A 163 38.58 -17.73 6.54
CA GLN A 163 37.18 -17.31 6.63
C GLN A 163 36.90 -16.08 5.78
N GLU A 164 35.79 -16.16 5.05
CA GLU A 164 35.20 -15.05 4.32
C GLU A 164 33.86 -14.63 4.97
N HIS A 165 33.23 -13.58 4.44
CA HIS A 165 31.95 -13.14 4.96
C HIS A 165 30.86 -14.20 4.67
N TYR A 166 30.29 -14.81 5.72
CA TYR A 166 29.31 -15.92 5.66
C TYR A 166 29.86 -17.28 5.19
N GLU A 167 31.18 -17.47 5.14
CA GLU A 167 31.77 -18.71 4.64
C GLU A 167 33.06 -19.04 5.38
N VAL A 168 33.26 -20.33 5.68
CA VAL A 168 34.51 -20.85 6.23
C VAL A 168 35.10 -21.86 5.26
N HIS A 169 36.41 -21.79 5.06
CA HIS A 169 37.17 -22.74 4.26
C HIS A 169 37.92 -23.68 5.18
N PHE A 170 38.00 -24.94 4.79
CA PHE A 170 38.68 -25.96 5.57
C PHE A 170 39.44 -26.94 4.69
N GLU A 171 40.41 -27.60 5.30
CA GLU A 171 41.10 -28.74 4.71
C GLU A 171 40.82 -30.02 5.52
N PHE A 172 40.81 -31.16 4.85
CA PHE A 172 40.69 -32.47 5.46
C PHE A 172 41.51 -33.50 4.69
N TYR A 173 41.82 -34.63 5.33
CA TYR A 173 42.70 -35.66 4.78
C TYR A 173 41.90 -36.91 4.42
N VAL A 174 42.16 -37.46 3.23
CA VAL A 174 41.69 -38.77 2.77
C VAL A 174 42.95 -39.63 2.52
N GLY A 175 43.29 -40.46 3.49
CA GLY A 175 44.60 -41.13 3.50
C GLY A 175 45.73 -40.12 3.69
N GLU A 176 46.60 -39.97 2.69
CA GLU A 176 47.73 -39.01 2.70
C GLU A 176 47.45 -37.75 1.84
N GLU A 177 46.32 -37.72 1.13
CA GLU A 177 45.95 -36.61 0.25
C GLU A 177 45.10 -35.57 0.99
N VAL A 178 45.31 -34.29 0.64
CA VAL A 178 44.59 -33.14 1.21
C VAL A 178 43.48 -32.72 0.27
N PHE A 179 42.29 -32.56 0.81
CA PHE A 179 41.11 -32.03 0.15
C PHE A 179 40.67 -30.74 0.82
N TYR A 180 39.96 -29.90 0.05
CA TYR A 180 39.49 -28.60 0.49
C TYR A 180 37.99 -28.52 0.33
N GLY A 181 37.33 -27.89 1.29
CA GLY A 181 35.91 -27.61 1.24
C GLY A 181 35.61 -26.22 1.78
N SER A 182 34.36 -25.82 1.63
CA SER A 182 33.83 -24.64 2.28
C SER A 182 32.42 -24.89 2.76
N GLU A 183 32.05 -24.22 3.84
CA GLU A 183 30.72 -24.30 4.43
C GLU A 183 30.18 -22.90 4.67
N ARG A 184 28.89 -22.72 4.38
CA ARG A 184 28.23 -21.46 4.66
C ARG A 184 27.90 -21.40 6.14
N VAL A 185 28.19 -20.25 6.75
CA VAL A 185 27.97 -20.00 8.17
C VAL A 185 27.28 -18.66 8.35
N GLU A 186 26.76 -18.40 9.54
CA GLU A 186 26.19 -17.10 9.83
C GLU A 186 27.28 -16.07 10.15
N HIS A 187 27.14 -14.86 9.62
CA HIS A 187 28.02 -13.74 9.94
C HIS A 187 27.29 -12.75 10.85
N VAL A 188 27.84 -12.57 12.05
CA VAL A 188 27.30 -11.69 13.08
C VAL A 188 28.29 -10.54 13.28
N ARG A 189 27.89 -9.31 12.97
CA ARG A 189 28.74 -8.11 13.05
C ARG A 189 30.10 -8.24 12.33
N ASN A 190 31.12 -8.74 13.03
CA ASN A 190 32.52 -8.81 12.58
C ASN A 190 33.10 -10.24 12.67
N HIS A 191 32.28 -11.26 12.82
CA HIS A 191 32.75 -12.63 12.99
C HIS A 191 31.75 -13.65 12.46
N ASN A 192 32.28 -14.79 12.04
CA ASN A 192 31.47 -15.94 11.63
C ASN A 192 31.14 -16.82 12.83
N ARG A 193 29.98 -17.45 12.78
CA ARG A 193 29.45 -18.34 13.79
C ARG A 193 28.93 -19.61 13.14
N SER A 194 29.33 -20.76 13.68
CA SER A 194 28.85 -22.07 13.23
C SER A 194 27.44 -22.37 13.75
N ASP A 195 26.84 -23.44 13.23
CA ASP A 195 25.49 -23.88 13.60
C ASP A 195 25.32 -24.23 15.07
N ASN A 196 26.41 -24.59 15.76
CA ASN A 196 26.43 -24.79 17.21
C ASN A 196 26.35 -23.47 18.01
N GLY A 197 26.23 -22.32 17.34
CA GLY A 197 26.14 -21.01 17.96
C GLY A 197 27.47 -20.46 18.45
N MET A 198 28.61 -21.12 18.25
CA MET A 198 29.91 -20.64 18.71
C MET A 198 30.69 -19.94 17.59
N PRO A 199 31.60 -18.99 17.90
CA PRO A 199 32.40 -18.33 16.88
C PRO A 199 33.41 -19.30 16.27
N VAL A 200 33.58 -19.25 14.95
CA VAL A 200 34.57 -20.06 14.22
C VAL A 200 35.85 -19.24 14.02
N LEU A 201 37.00 -19.85 14.29
CA LEU A 201 38.32 -19.24 14.13
C LEU A 201 39.24 -20.13 13.29
N ASP A 202 40.22 -19.52 12.63
CA ASP A 202 41.23 -20.24 11.88
C ASP A 202 42.01 -21.19 12.81
N GLY A 203 42.20 -22.42 12.35
CA GLY A 203 42.79 -23.50 13.14
C GLY A 203 41.82 -24.24 14.06
N ASP A 204 40.54 -23.82 14.13
CA ASP A 204 39.51 -24.69 14.69
C ASP A 204 39.37 -25.96 13.86
N SER A 205 38.93 -27.03 14.51
CA SER A 205 38.73 -28.29 13.83
C SER A 205 37.54 -29.06 14.36
N PHE A 206 36.87 -29.76 13.44
CA PHE A 206 35.60 -30.43 13.66
C PHE A 206 35.62 -31.79 12.98
N ILE A 207 34.81 -32.72 13.45
CA ILE A 207 34.57 -33.96 12.72
C ILE A 207 33.90 -33.61 11.39
N LEU A 208 34.41 -34.19 10.31
CA LEU A 208 33.83 -34.09 8.98
C LEU A 208 33.48 -35.50 8.51
N ARG A 209 32.28 -35.64 7.95
CA ARG A 209 31.82 -36.86 7.27
C ARG A 209 31.92 -36.66 5.78
N TYR A 210 32.44 -37.65 5.06
CA TYR A 210 32.49 -37.65 3.60
C TYR A 210 32.15 -39.03 3.05
N ASN A 211 31.75 -39.09 1.78
CA ASN A 211 31.53 -40.37 1.10
C ASN A 211 32.87 -41.01 0.70
N ALA A 212 33.09 -42.28 1.05
CA ALA A 212 34.36 -42.98 0.80
C ALA A 212 34.72 -43.16 -0.69
N GLU A 213 33.73 -43.17 -1.58
CA GLU A 213 33.92 -43.30 -3.03
C GLU A 213 34.11 -41.95 -3.73
N ASP A 214 33.57 -40.87 -3.15
CA ASP A 214 33.59 -39.52 -3.70
C ASP A 214 33.56 -38.46 -2.60
N CYS A 215 34.74 -37.96 -2.20
CA CYS A 215 34.90 -37.05 -1.08
C CYS A 215 34.43 -35.61 -1.35
N ASP A 216 34.06 -35.26 -2.59
CA ASP A 216 33.40 -33.99 -2.87
C ASP A 216 32.03 -33.91 -2.16
N TYR A 217 31.43 -35.07 -1.86
CA TYR A 217 30.29 -35.17 -0.96
C TYR A 217 30.75 -35.27 0.48
N HIS A 218 30.76 -34.14 1.18
CA HIS A 218 31.13 -34.04 2.59
C HIS A 218 30.27 -33.04 3.36
N GLU A 219 30.33 -33.11 4.68
CA GLU A 219 29.65 -32.23 5.63
C GLU A 219 30.49 -32.11 6.90
N ILE A 220 30.73 -30.87 7.35
CA ILE A 220 31.39 -30.59 8.62
C ILE A 220 30.35 -30.61 9.77
N ASP A 221 30.65 -31.32 10.85
CA ASP A 221 29.79 -31.42 12.01
C ASP A 221 30.24 -30.43 13.09
N PHE A 222 29.66 -29.22 13.06
CA PHE A 222 29.99 -28.18 14.04
C PHE A 222 29.60 -28.54 15.48
N PHE A 223 28.77 -29.56 15.71
CA PHE A 223 28.43 -30.05 17.04
C PHE A 223 29.45 -31.08 17.57
N ARG A 224 30.39 -31.53 16.73
CA ARG A 224 31.51 -32.39 17.12
C ARG A 224 32.87 -31.71 16.85
N PRO A 225 33.20 -30.62 17.58
CA PRO A 225 34.54 -30.04 17.56
C PRO A 225 35.60 -30.98 18.13
N SER A 226 36.85 -30.77 17.72
CA SER A 226 38.01 -31.40 18.35
C SER A 226 38.20 -30.94 19.79
N ASP A 227 38.96 -31.72 20.58
CA ASP A 227 39.33 -31.34 21.95
C ASP A 227 39.99 -29.95 22.01
N ARG A 228 40.80 -29.60 21.01
CA ARG A 228 41.45 -28.29 20.93
C ARG A 228 40.44 -27.16 20.79
N THR A 229 39.44 -27.33 19.94
CA THR A 229 38.37 -26.34 19.73
C THR A 229 37.44 -26.26 20.94
N ILE A 230 37.14 -27.39 21.60
CA ILE A 230 36.39 -27.42 22.86
C ILE A 230 37.13 -26.63 23.96
N GLU A 231 38.42 -26.87 24.14
CA GLU A 231 39.20 -26.15 25.16
C GLU A 231 39.26 -24.64 24.88
N ARG A 232 39.31 -24.22 23.59
CA ARG A 232 39.19 -22.82 23.20
C ARG A 232 37.82 -22.23 23.54
N TYR A 233 36.73 -22.94 23.28
CA TYR A 233 35.38 -22.51 23.65
C TYR A 233 35.26 -22.34 25.16
N LEU A 234 35.77 -23.30 25.94
CA LEU A 234 35.80 -23.21 27.39
C LEU A 234 36.65 -22.02 27.88
N ASP A 235 37.79 -21.72 27.24
CA ASP A 235 38.63 -20.54 27.56
C ASP A 235 37.83 -19.25 27.36
N GLN A 236 37.15 -19.14 26.22
CA GLN A 236 36.33 -17.98 25.89
C GLN A 236 35.18 -17.81 26.90
N THR A 237 34.45 -18.89 27.20
CA THR A 237 33.35 -18.87 28.18
C THR A 237 33.85 -18.52 29.58
N GLN A 238 34.99 -19.09 29.99
CA GLN A 238 35.63 -18.80 31.28
C GLN A 238 35.94 -17.31 31.43
N LEU A 239 36.58 -16.70 30.42
CA LEU A 239 36.88 -15.27 30.43
C LEU A 239 35.60 -14.44 30.51
N ARG A 240 34.56 -14.85 29.77
CA ARG A 240 33.28 -14.15 29.77
C ARG A 240 32.57 -14.23 31.12
N LEU A 241 32.59 -15.38 31.79
CA LEU A 241 32.07 -15.56 33.14
C LEU A 241 32.75 -14.63 34.15
N MET A 242 34.08 -14.53 34.09
CA MET A 242 34.86 -13.66 34.97
C MET A 242 34.50 -12.18 34.80
N VAL A 243 34.09 -11.77 33.59
CA VAL A 243 33.65 -10.39 33.31
C VAL A 243 32.20 -10.16 33.75
N LEU A 244 31.29 -11.08 33.44
CA LEU A 244 29.86 -10.90 33.70
C LEU A 244 29.50 -11.07 35.19
N PHE A 245 30.24 -11.91 35.92
CA PHE A 245 29.94 -12.30 37.30
C PHE A 245 31.13 -12.06 38.22
N ASP A 246 31.82 -10.93 38.05
CA ASP A 246 33.03 -10.62 38.82
C ASP A 246 32.77 -10.66 40.33
N ASP A 247 31.58 -10.29 40.80
CA ASP A 247 31.18 -10.36 42.22
C ASP A 247 31.22 -11.77 42.83
N SER A 248 31.21 -12.80 41.99
CA SER A 248 31.30 -14.21 42.36
C SER A 248 32.75 -14.70 42.44
N PHE A 249 33.66 -14.00 41.76
CA PHE A 249 35.04 -14.44 41.55
C PHE A 249 36.11 -13.48 42.12
N GLU A 250 35.76 -12.22 42.39
CA GLU A 250 36.68 -11.14 42.79
C GLU A 250 37.44 -11.46 44.09
N ALA A 251 36.76 -12.09 45.05
CA ALA A 251 37.35 -12.44 46.35
C ALA A 251 38.29 -13.65 46.31
N LEU A 252 38.38 -14.37 45.18
CA LEU A 252 39.20 -15.57 45.05
C LEU A 252 40.65 -15.22 44.66
N PRO A 253 41.66 -15.92 45.21
CA PRO A 253 43.03 -15.84 44.71
C PRO A 253 43.12 -16.15 43.22
N SER A 254 44.08 -15.56 42.48
CA SER A 254 44.12 -15.66 41.01
C SER A 254 44.10 -17.08 40.44
N ILE A 255 44.80 -18.03 41.08
CA ILE A 255 44.83 -19.43 40.65
C ILE A 255 43.45 -20.08 40.87
N GLU A 256 42.88 -19.91 42.06
CA GLU A 256 41.55 -20.41 42.38
C GLU A 256 40.47 -19.76 41.52
N LYS A 257 40.60 -18.46 41.20
CA LYS A 257 39.71 -17.73 40.30
C LYS A 257 39.67 -18.42 38.93
N ALA A 258 40.82 -18.80 38.37
CA ALA A 258 40.91 -19.48 37.09
C ALA A 258 40.32 -20.90 37.15
N ASP A 259 40.67 -21.70 38.16
CA ASP A 259 40.18 -23.07 38.30
C ASP A 259 38.65 -23.11 38.48
N LYS A 260 38.13 -22.21 39.31
CA LYS A 260 36.71 -22.11 39.63
C LYS A 260 35.89 -21.58 38.44
N SER A 261 36.35 -20.55 37.75
CA SER A 261 35.64 -20.07 36.55
C SER A 261 35.65 -21.09 35.42
N ARG A 262 36.74 -21.85 35.27
CA ARG A 262 36.82 -22.97 34.31
C ARG A 262 35.87 -24.11 34.68
N CYS A 263 35.77 -24.44 35.97
CA CYS A 263 34.77 -25.40 36.46
C CYS A 263 33.35 -24.96 36.06
N VAL A 264 32.98 -23.69 36.32
CA VAL A 264 31.64 -23.19 35.99
C VAL A 264 31.40 -23.23 34.48
N ALA A 265 32.38 -22.85 33.65
CA ALA A 265 32.28 -22.97 32.19
C ALA A 265 31.98 -24.41 31.74
N ARG A 266 32.67 -25.41 32.33
CA ARG A 266 32.41 -26.83 32.05
C ARG A 266 31.02 -27.27 32.50
N GLN A 267 30.57 -26.85 33.68
CA GLN A 267 29.22 -27.15 34.16
C GLN A 267 28.15 -26.55 33.25
N ILE A 268 28.38 -25.35 32.70
CA ILE A 268 27.48 -24.74 31.72
C ILE A 268 27.47 -25.53 30.41
N MET A 269 28.63 -25.93 29.90
CA MET A 269 28.71 -26.79 28.72
C MET A 269 27.99 -28.13 28.93
N GLU A 270 28.12 -28.75 30.10
CA GLU A 270 27.43 -30.00 30.44
C GLU A 270 25.91 -29.83 30.56
N ALA A 271 25.46 -28.72 31.15
CA ALA A 271 24.03 -28.49 31.39
C ALA A 271 23.29 -27.93 30.16
N TYR A 272 23.96 -27.13 29.34
CA TYR A 272 23.35 -26.33 28.27
C TYR A 272 24.00 -26.54 26.89
N GLY A 273 25.07 -27.32 26.79
CA GLY A 273 25.78 -27.51 25.53
C GLY A 273 26.41 -26.21 25.01
N PHE A 274 26.52 -26.12 23.69
CA PHE A 274 27.05 -24.94 23.03
C PHE A 274 26.12 -23.72 23.15
N ASP A 275 24.81 -23.91 23.22
CA ASP A 275 23.83 -22.82 23.35
C ASP A 275 24.08 -21.99 24.62
N GLY A 276 24.37 -22.64 25.75
CA GLY A 276 24.69 -21.93 26.99
C GLY A 276 25.97 -21.12 26.88
N MET A 277 26.99 -21.67 26.22
CA MET A 277 28.26 -20.97 25.99
C MET A 277 28.10 -19.80 25.01
N ALA A 278 27.34 -19.99 23.93
CA ALA A 278 27.03 -19.00 22.92
C ALA A 278 26.22 -17.83 23.52
N SER A 279 25.20 -18.12 24.31
CA SER A 279 24.41 -17.10 25.02
C SER A 279 25.26 -16.25 25.96
N LEU A 280 26.28 -16.83 26.62
CA LEU A 280 27.25 -16.04 27.39
C LEU A 280 28.17 -15.19 26.49
N ALA A 281 28.68 -15.79 25.41
CA ALA A 281 29.58 -15.13 24.46
C ALA A 281 28.93 -13.87 23.86
N TYR A 282 27.63 -13.94 23.56
CA TYR A 282 26.87 -12.89 22.88
C TYR A 282 25.89 -12.14 23.78
N SER A 283 26.13 -12.15 25.09
CA SER A 283 25.24 -11.53 26.08
C SER A 283 25.02 -10.02 25.92
N ASN A 284 25.84 -9.34 25.11
CA ASN A 284 25.73 -7.91 24.79
C ASN A 284 25.27 -7.62 23.36
N GLU A 285 24.94 -8.65 22.57
CA GLU A 285 24.42 -8.47 21.20
C GLU A 285 22.90 -8.30 21.23
N SER A 286 22.37 -7.46 20.34
CA SER A 286 20.92 -7.29 20.21
C SER A 286 20.33 -8.37 19.31
N ILE A 287 19.01 -8.62 19.44
CA ILE A 287 18.29 -9.57 18.58
C ILE A 287 18.36 -9.24 17.08
N LEU A 288 18.60 -7.98 16.73
CA LEU A 288 18.75 -7.54 15.33
C LEU A 288 20.13 -7.88 14.77
N GLU A 289 21.13 -8.00 15.62
CA GLU A 289 22.51 -8.33 15.24
C GLU A 289 22.75 -9.83 15.30
N ASN A 290 22.15 -10.49 16.28
CA ASN A 290 22.22 -11.93 16.47
C ASN A 290 20.86 -12.45 16.93
N SER A 291 20.08 -13.03 16.00
CA SER A 291 18.73 -13.48 16.30
C SER A 291 18.69 -14.70 17.24
N MET A 292 19.72 -15.55 17.21
CA MET A 292 19.73 -16.82 17.94
C MET A 292 20.38 -16.73 19.33
N ASN A 293 21.44 -15.95 19.50
CA ASN A 293 22.10 -15.78 20.80
C ASN A 293 22.33 -14.30 21.04
N ASN A 294 21.57 -13.71 21.96
CA ASN A 294 21.59 -12.27 22.20
C ASN A 294 21.32 -11.97 23.66
N SER A 295 21.24 -10.68 23.99
CA SER A 295 20.99 -10.20 25.34
C SER A 295 19.66 -10.69 25.94
N ILE A 296 18.64 -11.02 25.13
CA ILE A 296 17.37 -11.56 25.60
C ILE A 296 17.57 -13.02 26.01
N GLU A 297 18.10 -13.86 25.11
CA GLU A 297 18.41 -15.27 25.37
C GLU A 297 19.36 -15.44 26.56
N TYR A 298 20.40 -14.61 26.64
CA TYR A 298 21.25 -14.53 27.82
C TYR A 298 20.46 -14.18 29.09
N GLY A 299 19.57 -13.20 28.99
CA GLY A 299 18.72 -12.76 30.09
C GLY A 299 17.79 -13.88 30.58
N GLU A 300 17.30 -14.75 29.71
CA GLU A 300 16.49 -15.91 30.06
C GLU A 300 17.35 -17.02 30.68
N LEU A 301 18.48 -17.36 30.06
CA LEU A 301 19.43 -18.37 30.52
C LEU A 301 19.82 -18.15 31.99
N ILE A 302 20.22 -16.93 32.35
CA ILE A 302 20.73 -16.65 33.71
C ILE A 302 19.63 -16.68 34.79
N GLN A 303 18.35 -16.69 34.40
CA GLN A 303 17.24 -16.80 35.35
C GLN A 303 16.87 -18.25 35.66
N GLU A 304 17.44 -19.22 34.93
CA GLU A 304 17.17 -20.63 35.19
C GLU A 304 17.85 -21.11 36.49
N GLU A 305 17.14 -21.90 37.28
CA GLU A 305 17.68 -22.52 38.50
C GLU A 305 18.92 -23.38 38.19
N ARG A 306 18.90 -24.09 37.05
CA ARG A 306 20.01 -24.94 36.62
C ARG A 306 21.27 -24.13 36.31
N PHE A 307 21.15 -22.87 35.89
CA PHE A 307 22.30 -21.99 35.68
C PHE A 307 22.96 -21.63 37.01
N SER A 308 22.17 -21.26 38.03
CA SER A 308 22.68 -21.01 39.39
C SER A 308 23.37 -22.23 40.00
N LYS A 309 22.87 -23.44 39.75
CA LYS A 309 23.50 -24.69 40.21
C LYS A 309 24.91 -24.90 39.65
N CYS A 310 25.22 -24.38 38.45
CA CYS A 310 26.57 -24.48 37.88
C CYS A 310 27.62 -23.81 38.77
N PHE A 311 27.26 -22.71 39.44
CA PHE A 311 28.15 -22.03 40.40
C PHE A 311 28.27 -22.84 41.70
N GLU A 312 27.15 -23.34 42.21
CA GLU A 312 27.10 -24.14 43.44
C GLU A 312 27.95 -25.41 43.33
N TYR A 313 27.84 -26.17 42.23
CA TYR A 313 28.65 -27.36 41.98
C TYR A 313 30.15 -27.09 42.05
N CYS A 314 30.57 -25.92 41.59
CA CYS A 314 31.97 -25.50 41.60
C CYS A 314 32.40 -24.88 42.94
N ASN A 315 31.52 -24.81 43.95
CA ASN A 315 31.71 -24.10 45.20
C ASN A 315 32.04 -22.61 44.97
N VAL A 316 31.36 -21.99 44.01
CA VAL A 316 31.44 -20.56 43.72
C VAL A 316 30.18 -19.90 44.27
N LYS A 317 30.34 -18.73 44.87
CA LYS A 317 29.21 -17.94 45.35
C LYS A 317 28.29 -17.60 44.17
N ILE A 318 26.98 -17.77 44.35
CA ILE A 318 25.99 -17.42 43.33
C ILE A 318 26.01 -15.90 43.11
N PRO A 319 26.11 -15.43 41.84
CA PRO A 319 26.13 -14.01 41.51
C PRO A 319 24.89 -13.27 42.01
N LYS A 320 25.05 -12.02 42.47
CA LYS A 320 23.92 -11.19 42.95
C LYS A 320 22.86 -10.97 41.88
N ALA A 321 23.25 -10.95 40.61
CA ALA A 321 22.35 -10.79 39.46
C ALA A 321 21.30 -11.92 39.36
N ILE A 322 21.58 -13.08 39.96
CA ILE A 322 20.74 -14.28 39.90
C ILE A 322 20.38 -14.84 41.29
N ALA A 323 20.90 -14.26 42.37
CA ALA A 323 20.64 -14.71 43.73
C ALA A 323 19.21 -14.37 44.20
N GLY A 324 18.45 -15.39 44.64
CA GLY A 324 17.14 -15.22 45.29
C GLY A 324 15.92 -15.30 44.37
N LYS A 325 16.04 -15.99 43.22
CA LYS A 325 14.93 -16.31 42.33
C LYS A 325 14.76 -17.81 42.18
#